data_AF-A0A4Q1ZS53-F1
#
_entry.id   AF-A0A4Q1ZS53-F1
#
_cell.length_a   1.000
_cell.length_b   1.000
_cell.length_c   1.000
_cell.angle_alpha   90.00
_cell.angle_beta   90.00
_cell.angle_gamma   90.00
#
_symmetry.space_group_name_H-M   'P 1'
#
loop_
_entity.id
_entity.type
_entity.pdbx_description
1 polymer ?
#
loop_
_entity_poly.entity_id
_entity_poly.type
_entity_poly.pdbx_seq_one_letter_code
_entity_poly.pdbx_strand_id
1 'polypeptide(L)'
;MLYYPRPLYGRGNSEETMKNIIKYRKSVQFAFGGVTVYVIMALANGLAYVFGASILLGAIFGKTYCKWMCPMGLVMEHMSRNLSDNEAKVHMYNYYKVGCPVSWVQGVTNKFSLFKIRNDESKCVSCGACDKVCYVSAVNTKKSVFDTSKENACEAFNCSKCLSCVEACPTESLQYKIK
;
A
#
# COMPACT_ATOMS: atom_id res chain seq x y z
N MET A 1 -6.94 -2.24 -20.78
CA MET A 1 -6.98 -3.62 -20.23
C MET A 1 -5.56 -4.18 -20.27
N LEU A 2 -5.27 -5.27 -19.55
CA LEU A 2 -3.94 -5.71 -19.05
C LEU A 2 -3.63 -5.04 -17.69
N TYR A 3 -4.12 -5.57 -16.56
CA TYR A 3 -3.99 -6.91 -15.94
C TYR A 3 -2.58 -7.09 -15.39
N TYR A 4 -2.43 -6.80 -14.10
CA TYR A 4 -1.36 -7.34 -13.26
C TYR A 4 -1.36 -8.86 -13.51
N PRO A 5 -0.23 -9.49 -13.91
CA PRO A 5 -0.22 -10.93 -14.10
C PRO A 5 -0.60 -11.58 -12.76
N ARG A 6 -1.79 -12.20 -12.71
CA ARG A 6 -2.26 -12.96 -11.54
C ARG A 6 -1.29 -14.13 -11.33
N PRO A 7 -0.68 -14.30 -10.15
CA PRO A 7 -0.09 -15.58 -9.78
C PRO A 7 -1.19 -16.65 -9.82
N LEU A 8 -1.03 -17.68 -10.66
CA LEU A 8 -1.94 -18.82 -10.75
C LEU A 8 -1.73 -19.72 -9.52
N TYR A 9 -2.37 -19.39 -8.41
CA TYR A 9 -2.51 -20.33 -7.29
C TYR A 9 -3.83 -20.10 -6.55
N GLY A 10 -4.75 -21.08 -6.67
CA GLY A 10 -5.90 -21.33 -5.80
C GLY A 10 -7.02 -20.28 -5.72
N ARG A 11 -8.17 -20.53 -6.39
CA ARG A 11 -9.43 -19.78 -6.22
C ARG A 11 -10.03 -20.06 -4.83
N GLY A 12 -10.11 -19.03 -3.99
CA GLY A 12 -10.92 -19.00 -2.76
C GLY A 12 -11.92 -17.83 -2.78
N ASN A 13 -12.87 -17.84 -1.84
CA ASN A 13 -13.98 -16.89 -1.69
C ASN A 13 -13.57 -15.41 -1.48
N SER A 14 -12.28 -15.10 -1.45
CA SER A 14 -11.73 -13.75 -1.38
C SER A 14 -11.85 -12.92 -2.67
N GLU A 15 -12.16 -13.52 -3.83
CA GLU A 15 -12.33 -12.79 -5.10
C GLU A 15 -13.56 -11.86 -5.12
N GLU A 16 -14.62 -12.17 -4.37
CA GLU A 16 -15.90 -11.44 -4.43
C GLU A 16 -15.93 -10.23 -3.47
N THR A 17 -15.43 -10.40 -2.25
CA THR A 17 -15.33 -9.33 -1.24
C THR A 17 -14.35 -8.22 -1.66
N MET A 18 -13.31 -8.57 -2.42
CA MET A 18 -12.27 -7.65 -2.88
C MET A 18 -12.67 -6.75 -4.06
N LYS A 19 -13.52 -7.23 -4.98
CA LYS A 19 -13.98 -6.45 -6.14
C LYS A 19 -14.75 -5.20 -5.73
N ASN A 20 -15.53 -5.28 -4.65
CA ASN A 20 -16.35 -4.16 -4.15
C ASN A 20 -15.51 -3.08 -3.45
N ILE A 21 -14.50 -3.48 -2.68
CA ILE A 21 -13.59 -2.60 -1.95
C ILE A 21 -12.67 -1.80 -2.91
N ILE A 22 -12.19 -2.43 -3.98
CA ILE A 22 -11.36 -1.77 -5.02
C ILE A 22 -12.20 -0.83 -5.91
N LYS A 23 -13.48 -1.15 -6.16
CA LYS A 23 -14.43 -0.25 -6.85
C LYS A 23 -14.60 1.06 -6.08
N TYR A 24 -14.77 0.98 -4.76
CA TYR A 24 -14.96 2.14 -3.90
C TYR A 24 -13.67 2.96 -3.71
N ARG A 25 -12.49 2.32 -3.78
CA ARG A 25 -11.17 2.98 -3.62
C ARG A 25 -10.98 4.15 -4.58
N LYS A 26 -11.28 3.96 -5.86
CA LYS A 26 -11.15 5.04 -6.86
C LYS A 26 -12.14 6.17 -6.58
N SER A 27 -13.37 5.85 -6.24
CA SER A 27 -14.39 6.86 -5.90
C SER A 27 -14.01 7.68 -4.67
N VAL A 28 -13.46 7.06 -3.62
CA VAL A 28 -12.95 7.76 -2.44
C VAL A 28 -11.78 8.67 -2.80
N GLN A 29 -10.84 8.21 -3.63
CA GLN A 29 -9.71 9.01 -4.09
C GLN A 29 -10.14 10.20 -4.95
N PHE A 30 -11.11 10.02 -5.86
CA PHE A 30 -11.65 11.11 -6.67
C PHE A 30 -12.42 12.12 -5.82
N ALA A 31 -13.23 11.67 -4.85
CA ALA A 31 -13.94 12.55 -3.94
C ALA A 31 -12.99 13.37 -3.05
N PHE A 32 -12.02 12.71 -2.41
CA PHE A 32 -11.04 13.38 -1.56
C PHE A 32 -10.11 14.31 -2.36
N GLY A 33 -9.69 13.88 -3.55
CA GLY A 33 -8.92 14.70 -4.49
C GLY A 33 -9.70 15.94 -4.93
N GLY A 34 -10.99 15.78 -5.27
CA GLY A 34 -11.88 16.89 -5.63
C GLY A 34 -12.06 17.90 -4.50
N VAL A 35 -12.28 17.42 -3.26
CA VAL A 35 -12.36 18.27 -2.06
C VAL A 35 -11.04 19.01 -1.84
N THR A 36 -9.90 18.33 -1.96
CA THR A 36 -8.58 18.95 -1.76
C THR A 36 -8.34 20.05 -2.79
N VAL A 37 -8.65 19.81 -4.08
CA VAL A 37 -8.50 20.80 -5.16
C VAL A 37 -9.45 21.97 -4.97
N TYR A 38 -10.70 21.73 -4.58
CA TYR A 38 -11.67 22.78 -4.26
C TYR A 38 -11.17 23.69 -3.12
N VAL A 39 -10.66 23.10 -2.05
CA VAL A 39 -10.09 23.84 -0.91
C VAL A 39 -8.87 24.66 -1.33
N ILE A 40 -8.01 24.14 -2.21
CA ILE A 40 -6.87 24.88 -2.78
C ILE A 40 -7.35 26.08 -3.61
N MET A 41 -8.37 25.89 -4.45
CA MET A 41 -8.92 26.96 -5.29
C MET A 41 -9.64 28.03 -4.45
N ALA A 42 -10.27 27.65 -3.33
CA ALA A 42 -10.97 28.56 -2.43
C ALA A 42 -10.03 29.34 -1.48
N LEU A 43 -8.86 28.79 -1.15
CA LEU A 43 -7.89 29.39 -0.23
C LEU A 43 -6.57 29.66 -0.95
N ALA A 44 -6.34 30.92 -1.36
CA ALA A 44 -5.15 31.33 -2.11
C ALA A 44 -3.78 31.01 -1.45
N ASN A 45 -3.76 30.75 -0.14
CA ASN A 45 -2.59 30.32 0.65
C ASN A 45 -2.47 28.78 0.81
N GLY A 46 -3.17 28.00 -0.03
CA GLY A 46 -3.60 26.62 0.26
C GLY A 46 -2.53 25.53 0.31
N LEU A 47 -1.34 25.72 -0.28
CA LEU A 47 -0.37 24.62 -0.39
C LEU A 47 0.16 24.15 0.97
N ALA A 48 0.50 25.09 1.85
CA ALA A 48 1.00 24.77 3.20
C ALA A 48 -0.08 24.07 4.05
N TYR A 49 -1.34 24.50 3.94
CA TYR A 49 -2.46 23.88 4.64
C TYR A 49 -2.75 22.46 4.14
N VAL A 50 -2.63 22.19 2.84
CA VAL A 50 -2.82 20.85 2.29
C VAL A 50 -1.71 19.89 2.72
N PHE A 51 -0.46 20.34 2.72
CA PHE A 51 0.64 19.54 3.26
C PHE A 51 0.48 19.31 4.76
N GLY A 52 0.13 20.35 5.52
CA GLY A 52 -0.12 20.25 6.96
C GLY A 52 -1.26 19.28 7.31
N ALA A 53 -2.42 19.41 6.65
CA ALA A 53 -3.57 18.52 6.84
C ALA A 53 -3.25 17.08 6.42
N SER A 54 -2.51 16.88 5.32
CA SER A 54 -2.09 15.54 4.87
C SER A 54 -1.12 14.88 5.85
N ILE A 55 -0.22 15.65 6.48
CA ILE A 55 0.67 15.14 7.51
C ILE A 55 -0.12 14.78 8.77
N LEU A 56 -1.06 15.64 9.20
CA LEU A 56 -1.90 15.39 10.38
C LEU A 56 -2.81 14.17 10.20
N LEU A 57 -3.56 14.10 9.10
CA LEU A 57 -4.38 12.92 8.76
C LEU A 57 -3.51 11.68 8.57
N GLY A 58 -2.33 11.86 7.97
CA GLY A 58 -1.31 10.85 7.85
C GLY A 58 -0.78 10.29 9.16
N ALA A 59 -0.70 11.12 10.20
CA ALA A 59 -0.30 10.68 11.54
C ALA A 59 -1.41 9.83 12.18
N ILE A 60 -2.68 10.15 11.94
CA ILE A 60 -3.84 9.44 12.48
C ILE A 60 -4.07 8.10 11.75
N PHE A 61 -4.16 8.12 10.42
CA PHE A 61 -4.45 6.93 9.61
C PHE A 61 -3.20 6.13 9.21
N GLY A 62 -2.01 6.68 9.43
CA GLY A 62 -0.73 6.07 9.06
C GLY A 62 -0.55 5.91 7.55
N LYS A 63 0.23 4.89 7.15
CA LYS A 63 0.54 4.56 5.75
C LYS A 63 -0.68 4.18 4.90
N THR A 64 -1.82 3.85 5.51
CA THR A 64 -3.07 3.57 4.79
C THR A 64 -3.49 4.78 3.95
N TYR A 65 -3.18 6.00 4.41
CA TYR A 65 -3.43 7.24 3.68
C TYR A 65 -2.83 7.26 2.27
N CYS A 66 -1.59 6.75 2.10
CA CYS A 66 -0.88 6.75 0.82
C CYS A 66 -1.62 5.99 -0.29
N LYS A 67 -2.35 4.93 0.04
CA LYS A 67 -3.03 4.07 -0.94
C LYS A 67 -4.50 4.44 -1.12
N TRP A 68 -5.15 5.02 -0.12
CA TRP A 68 -6.61 5.25 -0.08
C TRP A 68 -7.02 6.72 -0.26
N MET A 69 -6.17 7.67 0.13
CA MET A 69 -6.52 9.10 0.14
C MET A 69 -5.56 9.94 -0.70
N CYS A 70 -4.28 9.56 -0.79
CA CYS A 70 -3.30 10.29 -1.58
C CYS A 70 -3.52 10.10 -3.10
N PRO A 71 -3.79 11.17 -3.87
CA PRO A 71 -3.98 11.07 -5.32
C PRO A 71 -2.70 10.64 -6.04
N MET A 72 -1.53 11.02 -5.51
CA MET A 72 -0.24 10.59 -6.08
C MET A 72 -0.03 9.08 -6.03
N GLY A 73 -0.62 8.37 -5.05
CA GLY A 73 -0.55 6.91 -5.01
C GLY A 73 -1.21 6.25 -6.23
N LEU A 74 -2.31 6.84 -6.73
CA LEU A 74 -2.96 6.41 -7.97
C LEU A 74 -2.15 6.80 -9.22
N VAL A 75 -1.54 7.99 -9.21
CA VAL A 75 -0.66 8.44 -10.30
C VAL A 75 0.53 7.49 -10.46
N MET A 76 1.17 7.10 -9.35
CA MET A 76 2.27 6.14 -9.38
C MET A 76 1.82 4.77 -9.88
N GLU A 77 0.66 4.29 -9.43
CA GLU A 77 0.08 3.03 -9.90
C GLU A 77 -0.24 3.09 -11.40
N HIS A 78 -0.58 4.26 -11.94
CA HIS A 78 -0.82 4.48 -13.38
C HIS A 78 0.48 4.55 -14.18
N MET A 79 1.46 5.32 -13.71
CA MET A 79 2.74 5.50 -14.38
C MET A 79 3.53 4.19 -14.46
N SER A 80 3.45 3.35 -13.43
CA SER A 80 4.13 2.06 -13.42
C SER A 80 3.43 0.96 -14.23
N ARG A 81 2.30 1.25 -14.92
CA ARG A 81 1.54 0.22 -15.67
C ARG A 81 2.23 -0.25 -16.94
N ASN A 82 3.04 0.61 -17.55
CA ASN A 82 3.71 0.32 -18.82
C ASN A 82 5.14 -0.23 -18.62
N LEU A 83 5.56 -0.42 -17.37
CA LEU A 83 6.89 -0.92 -17.00
C LEU A 83 6.84 -2.44 -16.76
N SER A 84 7.99 -3.09 -16.84
CA SER A 84 8.08 -4.50 -16.43
C SER A 84 7.84 -4.65 -14.92
N ASP A 85 7.39 -5.84 -14.49
CA ASP A 85 7.06 -6.11 -13.09
C ASP A 85 8.20 -5.76 -12.10
N ASN A 86 9.45 -6.00 -12.50
CA ASN A 86 10.61 -5.71 -11.67
C ASN A 86 10.90 -4.21 -11.60
N GLU A 87 10.83 -3.51 -12.72
CA GLU A 87 10.97 -2.06 -12.78
C GLU A 87 9.88 -1.40 -11.93
N ALA A 88 8.62 -1.79 -12.11
CA ALA A 88 7.49 -1.27 -11.33
C ALA A 88 7.72 -1.42 -9.81
N LYS A 89 8.24 -2.56 -9.35
CA LYS A 89 8.59 -2.78 -7.94
C LYS A 89 9.72 -1.87 -7.46
N VAL A 90 10.78 -1.69 -8.27
CA VAL A 90 11.89 -0.78 -7.95
C VAL A 90 11.43 0.68 -7.91
N HIS A 91 10.61 1.12 -8.88
CA HIS A 91 10.02 2.45 -8.90
C HIS A 91 9.15 2.70 -7.66
N MET A 92 8.31 1.74 -7.30
CA MET A 92 7.48 1.84 -6.10
C MET A 92 8.32 1.84 -4.83
N TYR A 93 9.36 1.02 -4.76
CA TYR A 93 10.31 0.99 -3.65
C TYR A 93 11.00 2.34 -3.45
N ASN A 94 11.55 2.92 -4.52
CA ASN A 94 12.24 4.20 -4.47
C ASN A 94 11.29 5.36 -4.17
N TYR A 95 10.07 5.35 -4.73
CA TYR A 95 9.08 6.39 -4.43
C TYR A 95 8.72 6.46 -2.95
N TYR A 96 8.41 5.31 -2.33
CA TYR A 96 8.05 5.28 -0.90
C TYR A 96 9.26 5.36 0.04
N LYS A 97 10.48 5.06 -0.46
CA LYS A 97 11.73 5.18 0.31
C LYS A 97 12.31 6.60 0.26
N VAL A 98 12.39 7.24 -0.89
CA VAL A 98 13.06 8.54 -1.10
C VAL A 98 12.22 9.58 -1.83
N GLY A 99 11.24 9.18 -2.66
CA GLY A 99 10.53 10.12 -3.54
C GLY A 99 9.44 10.96 -2.87
N CYS A 100 8.76 10.44 -1.85
CA CYS A 100 7.61 11.10 -1.23
C CYS A 100 7.96 11.66 0.17
N PRO A 101 8.02 13.00 0.36
CA PRO A 101 8.31 13.61 1.66
C PRO A 101 7.30 13.22 2.74
N VAL A 102 6.02 13.05 2.36
CA VAL A 102 4.96 12.58 3.27
C VAL A 102 5.23 11.15 3.73
N SER A 103 5.73 10.28 2.84
CA SER A 103 6.11 8.91 3.19
C SER A 103 7.26 8.88 4.19
N TRP A 104 8.13 9.91 4.22
CA TRP A 104 9.21 9.99 5.20
C TRP A 104 8.70 10.23 6.61
N VAL A 105 7.83 11.24 6.75
CA VAL A 105 7.19 11.56 8.02
C VAL A 105 6.35 10.38 8.52
N GLN A 106 5.60 9.74 7.63
CA GLN A 106 4.74 8.59 7.96
C GLN A 106 5.50 7.24 8.03
N GLY A 107 6.76 7.20 7.59
CA GLY A 107 7.57 5.99 7.61
C GLY A 107 7.94 5.56 9.02
N VAL A 108 8.24 6.55 9.87
CA VAL A 108 8.47 6.35 11.31
C VAL A 108 7.20 5.84 11.99
N THR A 109 6.03 6.35 11.59
CA THR A 109 4.75 5.93 12.16
C THR A 109 4.25 4.59 11.62
N ASN A 110 4.90 3.97 10.61
CA ASN A 110 4.45 2.69 10.07
C ASN A 110 4.52 1.55 11.10
N LYS A 111 5.59 1.51 11.91
CA LYS A 111 5.76 0.52 12.98
C LYS A 111 4.67 0.65 14.07
N PHE A 112 4.19 1.88 14.27
CA PHE A 112 3.17 2.25 15.26
C PHE A 112 1.76 2.39 14.66
N SER A 113 1.59 2.13 13.37
CA SER A 113 0.31 2.33 12.69
C SER A 113 -0.79 1.49 13.32
N LEU A 114 -1.96 2.10 13.51
CA LEU A 114 -3.19 1.46 13.99
C LEU A 114 -3.59 0.24 13.13
N PHE A 115 -3.18 0.25 11.86
CA PHE A 115 -3.50 -0.81 10.92
C PHE A 115 -2.29 -1.71 10.70
N LYS A 116 -2.37 -2.98 11.11
CA LYS A 116 -1.29 -3.95 10.94
C LYS A 116 -1.72 -5.12 10.05
N ILE A 117 -0.79 -5.56 9.20
CA ILE A 117 -0.90 -6.81 8.47
C ILE A 117 -0.20 -7.86 9.32
N ARG A 118 -0.91 -8.92 9.70
CA ARG A 118 -0.36 -10.03 10.48
C ARG A 118 -0.51 -11.34 9.73
N ASN A 119 0.51 -12.18 9.83
CA ASN A 119 0.47 -13.55 9.33
C ASN A 119 0.00 -14.48 10.45
N ASP A 120 -0.99 -15.31 10.16
CA ASP A 120 -1.42 -16.42 11.00
C ASP A 120 -0.56 -17.65 10.67
N GLU A 121 0.41 -17.93 11.53
CA GLU A 121 1.38 -19.03 11.34
C GLU A 121 0.68 -20.39 11.23
N SER A 122 -0.49 -20.57 11.86
CA SER A 122 -1.23 -21.83 11.80
C SER A 122 -1.79 -22.14 10.41
N LYS A 123 -2.02 -21.10 9.60
CA LYS A 123 -2.55 -21.20 8.22
C LYS A 123 -1.47 -21.00 7.16
N CYS A 124 -0.29 -20.53 7.55
CA CYS A 124 0.76 -20.20 6.61
C CYS A 124 1.50 -21.47 6.17
N VAL A 125 1.51 -21.74 4.87
CA VAL A 125 2.24 -22.87 4.27
C VAL A 125 3.60 -22.46 3.69
N SER A 126 4.09 -21.27 4.03
CA SER A 126 5.40 -20.75 3.60
C SER A 126 5.66 -20.81 2.08
N CYS A 127 4.61 -20.64 1.27
CA CYS A 127 4.69 -20.73 -0.19
C CYS A 127 5.43 -19.56 -0.88
N GLY A 128 5.66 -18.44 -0.18
CA GLY A 128 6.35 -17.26 -0.72
C GLY A 128 5.56 -16.39 -1.70
N ALA A 129 4.28 -16.69 -1.96
CA ALA A 129 3.44 -15.91 -2.89
C ALA A 129 3.35 -14.43 -2.50
N CYS A 130 3.23 -14.13 -1.20
CA CYS A 130 3.18 -12.78 -0.65
C CYS A 130 4.48 -12.00 -0.87
N ASP A 131 5.65 -12.64 -0.76
CA ASP A 131 6.95 -12.02 -0.99
C ASP A 131 7.19 -11.72 -2.47
N LYS A 132 6.67 -12.56 -3.37
CA LYS A 132 6.80 -12.39 -4.82
C LYS A 132 6.07 -11.13 -5.32
N VAL A 133 4.89 -10.84 -4.78
CA VAL A 133 4.09 -9.66 -5.17
C VAL A 133 4.48 -8.39 -4.41
N CYS A 134 5.11 -8.52 -3.25
CA CYS A 134 5.51 -7.39 -2.42
C CYS A 134 6.76 -6.70 -2.97
N TYR A 135 6.64 -5.44 -3.37
CA TYR A 135 7.77 -4.65 -3.88
C TYR A 135 8.86 -4.39 -2.83
N VAL A 136 8.56 -4.51 -1.54
CA VAL A 136 9.55 -4.31 -0.46
C VAL A 136 10.46 -5.52 -0.35
N SER A 137 9.90 -6.72 -0.21
CA SER A 137 10.67 -7.98 -0.13
C SER A 137 11.33 -8.34 -1.46
N ALA A 138 10.69 -8.01 -2.59
CA ALA A 138 11.26 -8.26 -3.91
C ALA A 138 12.54 -7.44 -4.18
N VAL A 139 12.62 -6.22 -3.63
CA VAL A 139 13.80 -5.33 -3.80
C VAL A 139 14.80 -5.48 -2.64
N ASN A 140 14.34 -5.87 -1.44
CA ASN A 140 15.19 -6.04 -0.27
C ASN A 140 15.00 -7.45 0.33
N THR A 141 15.93 -8.34 0.01
CA THR A 141 15.92 -9.76 0.40
C THR A 141 16.07 -10.01 1.90
N LYS A 142 16.51 -9.00 2.67
CA LYS A 142 16.56 -9.06 4.14
C LYS A 142 15.17 -8.94 4.78
N LYS A 143 14.15 -8.59 3.99
CA LYS A 143 12.77 -8.39 4.44
C LYS A 143 11.84 -9.42 3.84
N SER A 144 10.89 -9.90 4.65
CA SER A 144 9.85 -10.83 4.23
C SER A 144 8.51 -10.50 4.88
N VAL A 145 7.44 -10.88 4.20
CA VAL A 145 6.06 -10.77 4.68
C VAL A 145 5.69 -11.95 5.60
N PHE A 146 6.27 -13.14 5.38
CA PHE A 146 5.88 -14.37 6.08
C PHE A 146 7.01 -14.99 6.91
N ASP A 147 8.27 -14.81 6.51
CA ASP A 147 9.44 -15.40 7.16
C ASP A 147 9.81 -14.61 8.42
N THR A 148 9.62 -15.22 9.59
CA THR A 148 9.87 -14.62 10.91
C THR A 148 11.35 -14.48 11.24
N SER A 149 12.24 -15.15 10.49
CA SER A 149 13.69 -14.97 10.65
C SER A 149 14.21 -13.65 10.03
N LYS A 150 13.39 -12.99 9.22
CA LYS A 150 13.71 -11.75 8.49
C LYS A 150 12.95 -10.56 9.06
N GLU A 151 13.40 -9.37 8.71
CA GLU A 151 12.67 -8.14 9.04
C GLU A 151 11.29 -8.14 8.37
N ASN A 152 10.26 -7.72 9.10
CA ASN A 152 8.91 -7.69 8.58
C ASN A 152 8.75 -6.62 7.47
N ALA A 153 8.48 -7.06 6.24
CA ALA A 153 8.31 -6.20 5.08
C ALA A 153 7.07 -5.28 5.18
N CYS A 154 6.03 -5.68 5.92
CA CYS A 154 4.82 -4.88 6.15
C CYS A 154 5.02 -3.79 7.21
N GLU A 155 6.00 -3.93 8.10
CA GLU A 155 6.39 -2.89 9.07
C GLU A 155 7.54 -2.01 8.57
N ALA A 156 8.16 -2.36 7.45
CA ALA A 156 9.22 -1.57 6.84
C ALA A 156 8.80 -0.13 6.53
N PHE A 157 9.71 0.81 6.70
CA PHE A 157 9.49 2.25 6.49
C PHE A 157 8.84 2.59 5.14
N ASN A 158 9.18 1.86 4.09
CA ASN A 158 8.71 2.10 2.73
C ASN A 158 7.50 1.24 2.34
N CYS A 159 6.89 0.49 3.26
CA CYS A 159 5.62 -0.21 3.01
C CYS A 159 4.48 0.82 2.88
N SER A 160 3.77 0.77 1.75
CA SER A 160 2.61 1.62 1.45
C SER A 160 1.28 1.01 1.89
N LYS A 161 1.32 -0.17 2.54
CA LYS A 161 0.14 -0.99 2.86
C LYS A 161 -0.80 -1.14 1.65
N CYS A 162 -0.23 -1.50 0.50
CA CYS A 162 -0.97 -1.70 -0.74
C CYS A 162 -1.89 -2.94 -0.74
N LEU A 163 -1.75 -3.82 0.27
CA LEU A 163 -2.49 -5.06 0.48
C LEU A 163 -2.30 -6.14 -0.60
N SER A 164 -1.40 -5.95 -1.57
CA SER A 164 -1.12 -6.96 -2.60
C SER A 164 -0.67 -8.31 -2.03
N CYS A 165 0.05 -8.31 -0.90
CA CYS A 165 0.43 -9.54 -0.22
C CYS A 165 -0.76 -10.28 0.41
N VAL A 166 -1.77 -9.55 0.90
CA VAL A 166 -3.01 -10.11 1.45
C VAL A 166 -3.82 -10.72 0.30
N GLU A 167 -3.95 -10.00 -0.81
CA GLU A 167 -4.64 -10.45 -2.03
C GLU A 167 -4.02 -11.72 -2.63
N ALA A 168 -2.69 -11.82 -2.63
CA ALA A 168 -1.98 -12.96 -3.20
C ALA A 168 -1.90 -14.18 -2.26
N CYS A 169 -2.37 -14.08 -1.02
CA CYS A 169 -2.25 -15.14 -0.03
C CYS A 169 -3.32 -16.21 -0.24
N PRO A 170 -2.96 -17.44 -0.64
CA PRO A 170 -3.96 -18.44 -1.02
C PRO A 170 -4.62 -19.15 0.16
N THR A 171 -3.96 -19.14 1.33
CA THR A 171 -4.50 -19.72 2.56
C THR A 171 -5.17 -18.68 3.45
N GLU A 172 -5.26 -17.43 2.97
CA GLU A 172 -5.81 -16.29 3.72
C GLU A 172 -5.18 -16.13 5.12
N SER A 173 -3.89 -16.50 5.25
CA SER A 173 -3.13 -16.38 6.49
C SER A 173 -2.81 -14.92 6.83
N LEU A 174 -2.80 -14.03 5.84
CA LEU A 174 -2.53 -12.61 6.04
C LEU A 174 -3.83 -11.84 6.31
N GLN A 175 -3.92 -11.18 7.47
CA GLN A 175 -5.09 -10.39 7.87
C GLN A 175 -4.74 -8.93 8.12
N TYR A 176 -5.63 -8.03 7.69
CA TYR A 176 -5.58 -6.61 8.01
C TYR A 176 -6.44 -6.34 9.24
N LYS A 177 -5.80 -6.05 10.39
CA LYS A 177 -6.50 -5.76 11.65
C LYS A 177 -6.25 -4.33 12.11
N ILE A 178 -7.30 -3.74 12.67
CA ILE A 178 -7.24 -2.50 13.45
C ILE A 178 -6.82 -2.91 14.86
N LYS A 179 -5.73 -2.33 15.35
CA LYS A 179 -5.25 -2.53 16.72
C LYS A 179 -6.10 -1.76 17.72
#